data_AF-A0A651DH28-F1
#
_entry.id   AF-A0A651DH28-F1
#
_cell.length_a   1.000
_cell.length_b   1.000
_cell.length_c   1.000
_cell.angle_alpha   90.00
_cell.angle_beta   90.00
_cell.angle_gamma   90.00
#
_symmetry.space_group_name_H-M   'P 1'
#
loop_
_entity.id
_entity.type
_entity.pdbx_description
1 polymer ?
#
loop_
_entity_poly.entity_id
_entity_poly.type
_entity_poly.pdbx_seq_one_letter_code
_entity_poly.pdbx_strand_id
1 'polypeptide(L)'
;MAMSDAPTIYSVRRLDPEGGLGQPDTIPAPESAEPERVRFVDADGVRRITRVVPLVGNPTIRLGFEGDFWVTDGGERYVIHRLDLERDTLLAVERAYEPVPVPSHVRAEALTELEPPEGMRSSDNDPDRIPANYPGFNTFYPSTDGSLWVRRQVDGGLEALDVFDPDGIYLGQVDFPSDMSGFRINLITEDRIYGVGTDDLDVPAVVVLRIQRQ
;
A
#
# COMPACT_ATOMS: atom_id res chain seq x y z
N MET A 1 -7.48 26.38 10.57
CA MET A 1 -8.26 25.26 11.09
C MET A 1 -7.73 24.01 10.40
N ALA A 2 -6.89 23.22 11.07
CA ALA A 2 -6.54 21.90 10.57
C ALA A 2 -7.84 21.10 10.48
N MET A 3 -8.12 20.45 9.35
CA MET A 3 -9.19 19.45 9.33
C MET A 3 -8.84 18.45 10.41
N SER A 4 -9.73 18.30 11.39
CA SER A 4 -9.66 17.21 12.35
C SER A 4 -9.63 15.92 11.53
N ASP A 5 -8.54 15.15 11.61
CA ASP A 5 -8.51 13.79 11.08
C ASP A 5 -9.49 12.97 11.91
N ALA A 6 -10.74 12.95 11.45
CA ALA A 6 -11.72 12.04 11.98
C ALA A 6 -11.16 10.62 11.78
N PRO A 7 -11.12 9.80 12.84
CA PRO A 7 -10.59 8.45 12.72
C PRO A 7 -11.36 7.72 11.62
N THR A 8 -10.65 6.91 10.82
CA THR A 8 -11.33 6.01 9.89
C THR A 8 -12.13 5.00 10.71
N ILE A 9 -13.43 4.91 10.45
CA ILE A 9 -14.33 3.99 11.14
C ILE A 9 -14.80 2.94 10.13
N TYR A 10 -14.61 1.67 10.46
CA TYR A 10 -15.14 0.56 9.70
C TYR A 10 -16.51 0.16 10.26
N SER A 11 -17.50 0.01 9.40
CA SER A 11 -18.75 -0.66 9.77
C SER A 11 -18.62 -2.15 9.48
N VAL A 12 -18.79 -2.97 10.51
CA VAL A 12 -18.74 -4.43 10.41
C VAL A 12 -20.11 -5.01 10.71
N ARG A 13 -20.42 -6.14 10.08
CA ARG A 13 -21.59 -6.95 10.40
C ARG A 13 -21.12 -8.38 10.62
N ARG A 14 -21.50 -8.98 11.73
CA ARG A 14 -21.25 -10.40 11.99
C ARG A 14 -22.36 -11.22 11.35
N LEU A 15 -21.98 -12.32 10.70
CA LEU A 15 -22.92 -13.32 10.25
C LEU A 15 -23.30 -14.17 11.47
N ASP A 16 -24.59 -14.34 11.74
CA ASP A 16 -25.05 -15.27 12.76
C ASP A 16 -24.98 -16.73 12.25
N PRO A 17 -25.12 -17.74 13.13
CA PRO A 17 -25.05 -19.15 12.72
C PRO A 17 -26.13 -19.58 11.70
N GLU A 18 -27.21 -18.81 11.56
CA GLU A 18 -28.33 -19.07 10.65
C GLU A 18 -28.14 -18.35 9.30
N GLY A 19 -27.05 -17.59 9.14
CA GLY A 19 -26.72 -16.82 7.93
C GLY A 19 -27.34 -15.42 7.89
N GLY A 20 -27.99 -14.99 8.96
CA GLY A 20 -28.47 -13.62 9.10
C GLY A 20 -27.31 -12.65 9.33
N LEU A 21 -27.46 -11.41 8.84
CA LEU A 21 -26.54 -10.33 9.18
C LEU A 21 -27.01 -9.68 10.48
N GLY A 22 -26.15 -9.72 11.50
CA GLY A 22 -26.37 -9.00 12.75
C GLY A 22 -26.43 -7.48 12.55
N GLN A 23 -26.76 -6.76 13.63
CA GLN A 23 -26.73 -5.30 13.60
C GLN A 23 -25.32 -4.79 13.24
N PRO A 24 -25.22 -3.70 12.46
CA PRO A 24 -23.95 -3.06 12.19
C PRO A 24 -23.29 -2.63 13.49
N ASP A 25 -22.03 -3.00 13.65
CA ASP A 25 -21.14 -2.46 14.67
C ASP A 25 -20.09 -1.56 13.99
N THR A 26 -19.41 -0.72 14.77
CA THR A 26 -18.36 0.17 14.28
C THR A 26 -17.08 -0.05 15.03
N ILE A 27 -15.99 -0.21 14.29
CA ILE A 27 -14.66 -0.44 14.84
C ILE A 27 -13.74 0.65 14.29
N PRO A 28 -13.04 1.40 15.15
CA PRO A 28 -12.06 2.36 14.69
C PRO A 28 -10.89 1.63 14.05
N ALA A 29 -10.36 2.15 12.94
CA ALA A 29 -9.11 1.69 12.38
C ALA A 29 -8.00 1.71 13.46
N PRO A 30 -7.01 0.81 13.39
CA PRO A 30 -5.76 1.00 14.12
C PRO A 30 -5.15 2.37 13.82
N GLU A 31 -4.38 2.90 14.77
CA GLU A 31 -3.56 4.08 14.48
C GLU A 31 -2.50 3.69 13.45
N SER A 32 -2.27 4.58 12.48
CA SER A 32 -1.25 4.43 11.46
C SER A 32 -0.51 5.74 11.35
N ALA A 33 0.79 5.67 11.05
CA ALA A 33 1.54 6.85 10.67
C ALA A 33 0.83 7.54 9.48
N GLU A 34 0.95 8.86 9.41
CA GLU A 34 0.55 9.58 8.21
C GLU A 34 1.65 9.47 7.16
N PRO A 35 1.31 9.23 5.88
CA PRO A 35 2.31 9.31 4.82
C PRO A 35 2.89 10.72 4.80
N GLU A 36 4.17 10.80 4.47
CA GLU A 36 4.83 12.07 4.29
C GLU A 36 4.19 12.84 3.14
N ARG A 37 3.82 14.11 3.38
CA ARG A 37 3.05 14.94 2.43
C ARG A 37 3.72 16.27 2.14
N VAL A 38 3.43 16.81 0.96
CA VAL A 38 3.75 18.17 0.54
C VAL A 38 2.47 18.96 0.32
N ARG A 39 2.46 20.23 0.73
CA ARG A 39 1.29 21.11 0.58
C ARG A 39 1.57 22.24 -0.40
N PHE A 40 0.74 22.30 -1.43
CA PHE A 40 0.69 23.42 -2.37
C PHE A 40 -0.46 24.35 -2.04
N VAL A 41 -0.21 25.65 -2.09
CA VAL A 41 -1.20 26.70 -1.86
C VAL A 41 -1.14 27.70 -3.01
N ASP A 42 -2.29 28.23 -3.43
CA ASP A 42 -2.29 29.34 -4.39
C ASP A 42 -1.84 30.67 -3.75
N ALA A 43 -1.71 31.71 -4.58
CA ALA A 43 -1.25 33.02 -4.12
C ALA A 43 -2.08 33.58 -2.95
N ASP A 44 -3.41 33.40 -3.02
CA ASP A 44 -4.37 33.88 -2.02
C ASP A 44 -4.54 32.93 -0.82
N GLY A 45 -3.95 31.74 -0.88
CA GLY A 45 -4.01 30.70 0.17
C GLY A 45 -5.38 30.03 0.32
N VAL A 46 -6.28 30.26 -0.64
CA VAL A 46 -7.66 29.76 -0.68
C VAL A 46 -7.67 28.34 -1.19
N ARG A 47 -6.99 28.05 -2.31
CA ARG A 47 -6.88 26.70 -2.85
C ARG A 47 -5.68 26.00 -2.24
N ARG A 48 -5.88 24.75 -1.85
CA ARG A 48 -4.85 23.90 -1.26
C ARG A 48 -4.89 22.54 -1.90
N ILE A 49 -3.73 22.02 -2.25
CA ILE A 49 -3.54 20.65 -2.73
C ILE A 49 -2.51 19.99 -1.82
N THR A 50 -2.79 18.77 -1.41
CA THR A 50 -1.84 17.95 -0.65
C THR A 50 -1.50 16.73 -1.50
N ARG A 51 -0.22 16.46 -1.70
CA ARG A 51 0.27 15.22 -2.33
C ARG A 51 1.12 14.44 -1.35
N VAL A 52 1.19 13.13 -1.53
CA VAL A 52 2.19 12.29 -0.84
C VAL A 52 3.54 12.55 -1.50
N VAL A 53 4.62 12.59 -0.72
CA VAL A 53 5.98 12.69 -1.27
C VAL A 53 6.26 11.42 -2.08
N PRO A 54 6.65 11.50 -3.36
CA PRO A 54 6.87 10.30 -4.16
C PRO A 54 7.97 9.42 -3.57
N LEU A 55 7.87 8.11 -3.81
CA LEU A 55 8.85 7.08 -3.44
C LEU A 55 9.09 6.89 -1.93
N VAL A 56 8.39 7.60 -1.04
CA VAL A 56 8.40 7.29 0.39
C VAL A 56 7.54 6.06 0.66
N GLY A 57 7.86 5.33 1.73
CA GLY A 57 7.01 4.23 2.16
C GLY A 57 5.63 4.74 2.61
N ASN A 58 4.60 3.95 2.32
CA ASN A 58 3.22 4.36 2.52
C ASN A 58 2.59 3.57 3.68
N PRO A 59 2.33 4.20 4.83
CA PRO A 59 1.58 3.57 5.90
C PRO A 59 0.25 3.05 5.36
N THR A 60 -0.02 1.77 5.61
CA THR A 60 -1.14 1.07 4.98
C THR A 60 -1.86 0.24 6.02
N ILE A 61 -3.19 0.36 6.05
CA ILE A 61 -4.10 -0.50 6.81
C ILE A 61 -4.97 -1.26 5.80
N ARG A 62 -5.06 -2.58 5.94
CA ARG A 62 -6.01 -3.43 5.20
C ARG A 62 -6.81 -4.26 6.19
N LEU A 63 -8.10 -4.44 5.93
CA LEU A 63 -8.90 -5.46 6.61
C LEU A 63 -8.66 -6.80 5.91
N GLY A 64 -8.24 -7.83 6.64
CA GLY A 64 -8.12 -9.19 6.13
C GLY A 64 -9.47 -9.91 6.09
N PHE A 65 -9.48 -11.10 5.50
CA PHE A 65 -10.71 -11.89 5.30
C PHE A 65 -11.24 -12.54 6.58
N GLU A 66 -10.40 -12.67 7.61
CA GLU A 66 -10.78 -13.19 8.93
C GLU A 66 -11.29 -12.09 9.88
N GLY A 67 -11.39 -10.85 9.39
CA GLY A 67 -11.79 -9.70 10.20
C GLY A 67 -10.67 -9.14 11.07
N ASP A 68 -9.41 -9.38 10.70
CA ASP A 68 -8.23 -8.76 11.30
C ASP A 68 -7.77 -7.52 10.52
N PHE A 69 -6.85 -6.75 11.09
CA PHE A 69 -6.15 -5.67 10.41
C PHE A 69 -4.72 -6.07 10.08
N TRP A 70 -4.32 -5.85 8.85
CA TRP A 70 -2.92 -5.84 8.44
C TRP A 70 -2.44 -4.39 8.36
N VAL A 71 -1.36 -4.07 9.06
CA VAL A 71 -0.85 -2.70 9.20
C VAL A 71 0.65 -2.60 8.99
N THR A 72 1.07 -1.49 8.42
CA THR A 72 2.48 -1.05 8.40
C THR A 72 2.55 0.44 8.64
N ASP A 73 3.67 0.89 9.22
CA ASP A 73 4.00 2.31 9.38
C ASP A 73 4.63 2.91 8.11
N GLY A 74 4.87 2.11 7.06
CA GLY A 74 5.52 2.57 5.83
C GLY A 74 6.96 3.04 6.05
N GLY A 75 7.60 2.65 7.16
CA GLY A 75 8.96 3.04 7.48
C GLY A 75 10.02 2.38 6.60
N GLU A 76 11.30 2.63 6.93
CA GLU A 76 12.45 2.02 6.24
C GLU A 76 12.58 0.51 6.50
N ARG A 77 11.92 -0.01 7.54
CA ARG A 77 11.99 -1.41 7.95
C ARG A 77 10.89 -2.22 7.26
N TYR A 78 11.23 -3.45 6.89
CA TYR A 78 10.26 -4.41 6.38
C TYR A 78 9.49 -5.04 7.54
N VAL A 79 8.46 -4.35 8.04
CA VAL A 79 7.60 -4.83 9.13
C VAL A 79 6.13 -4.62 8.78
N ILE A 80 5.36 -5.71 8.87
CA ILE A 80 3.91 -5.70 8.71
C ILE A 80 3.31 -6.47 9.89
N HIS A 81 2.37 -5.85 10.60
CA HIS A 81 1.68 -6.50 11.70
C HIS A 81 0.29 -6.96 11.27
N ARG A 82 -0.13 -8.12 11.77
CA ARG A 82 -1.53 -8.56 11.78
C ARG A 82 -2.06 -8.33 13.19
N LEU A 83 -3.14 -7.58 13.29
CA LEU A 83 -3.79 -7.21 14.54
C LEU A 83 -5.21 -7.76 14.56
N ASP A 84 -5.73 -8.13 15.73
CA ASP A 84 -7.16 -8.36 15.86
C ASP A 84 -7.96 -7.04 15.89
N LEU A 85 -9.26 -7.14 16.12
CA LEU A 85 -10.16 -5.99 16.21
C LEU A 85 -9.97 -5.16 17.49
N GLU A 86 -9.36 -5.72 18.52
CA GLU A 86 -8.99 -5.05 19.78
C GLU A 86 -7.60 -4.39 19.69
N ARG A 87 -6.92 -4.58 18.55
CA ARG A 87 -5.58 -4.08 18.21
C ARG A 87 -4.44 -4.83 18.89
N ASP A 88 -4.71 -6.03 19.39
CA ASP A 88 -3.65 -6.93 19.86
C ASP A 88 -2.92 -7.52 18.67
N THR A 89 -1.59 -7.59 18.77
CA THR A 89 -0.75 -8.13 17.70
C THR A 89 -0.85 -9.65 17.67
N LEU A 90 -1.41 -10.18 16.59
CA LEU A 90 -1.51 -11.61 16.31
C LEU A 90 -0.24 -12.16 15.66
N LEU A 91 0.37 -11.37 14.76
CA LEU A 91 1.56 -11.75 13.99
C LEU A 91 2.38 -10.50 13.63
N ALA A 92 3.70 -10.64 13.58
CA ALA A 92 4.61 -9.66 12.99
C ALA A 92 5.43 -10.35 11.88
N VAL A 93 5.26 -9.88 10.64
CA VAL A 93 6.04 -10.31 9.48
C VAL A 93 7.22 -9.36 9.34
N GLU A 94 8.42 -9.90 9.55
CA GLU A 94 9.68 -9.16 9.47
C GLU A 94 10.62 -9.80 8.45
N ARG A 95 11.36 -8.96 7.72
CA ARG A 95 12.40 -9.42 6.78
C ARG A 95 13.60 -8.48 6.80
N ALA A 96 14.79 -9.03 6.65
CA ALA A 96 15.96 -8.22 6.35
C ALA A 96 15.79 -7.58 4.97
N TYR A 97 15.86 -6.25 4.91
CA TYR A 97 15.75 -5.48 3.68
C TYR A 97 17.13 -4.95 3.28
N GLU A 98 17.55 -5.26 2.06
CA GLU A 98 18.69 -4.61 1.42
C GLU A 98 18.19 -3.41 0.62
N PRO A 99 18.62 -2.17 0.95
CA PRO A 99 18.19 -0.97 0.24
C PRO A 99 18.42 -1.06 -1.27
N VAL A 100 17.34 -0.82 -2.03
CA VAL A 100 17.37 -0.82 -3.49
C VAL A 100 17.49 0.62 -3.97
N PRO A 101 18.59 1.02 -4.64
CA PRO A 101 18.75 2.38 -5.14
C PRO A 101 17.64 2.74 -6.13
N VAL A 102 17.11 3.96 -6.00
CA VAL A 102 16.16 4.51 -6.99
C VAL A 102 16.95 4.86 -8.26
N PRO A 103 16.56 4.35 -9.45
CA PRO A 103 17.16 4.76 -10.70
C PRO A 103 17.05 6.27 -10.91
N SER A 104 18.09 6.87 -11.50
CA SER A 104 18.16 8.33 -11.69
C SER A 104 16.99 8.91 -12.50
N HIS A 105 16.46 8.17 -13.47
CA HIS A 105 15.30 8.59 -14.26
C HIS A 105 14.01 8.59 -13.43
N VAL A 106 13.76 7.55 -12.61
CA VAL A 106 12.62 7.50 -11.69
C VAL A 106 12.69 8.63 -10.67
N ARG A 107 13.89 8.91 -10.13
CA ARG A 107 14.08 10.03 -9.20
C ARG A 107 13.82 11.39 -9.88
N ALA A 108 14.19 11.54 -11.15
CA ALA A 108 13.91 12.77 -11.90
C ALA A 108 12.39 12.97 -12.14
N GLU A 109 11.65 11.91 -12.45
CA GLU A 109 10.18 11.96 -12.56
C GLU A 109 9.52 12.33 -11.22
N ALA A 110 9.98 11.71 -10.13
CA ALA A 110 9.52 12.03 -8.78
C ALA A 110 9.78 13.50 -8.40
N LEU A 111 10.91 14.09 -8.84
CA LEU A 111 11.20 15.51 -8.64
C LEU A 111 10.19 16.40 -9.39
N THR A 112 9.83 16.03 -10.62
CA THR A 112 8.78 16.72 -11.38
C THR A 112 7.42 16.66 -10.69
N GLU A 113 7.07 15.53 -10.04
CA GLU A 113 5.81 15.41 -9.29
C GLU A 113 5.75 16.32 -8.04
N LEU A 114 6.90 16.68 -7.46
CA LEU A 114 7.02 17.64 -6.36
C LEU A 114 7.00 19.11 -6.81
N GLU A 115 7.06 19.39 -8.11
CA GLU A 115 6.95 20.76 -8.59
C GLU A 115 5.55 21.32 -8.31
N PRO A 116 5.44 22.56 -7.79
CA PRO A 116 4.15 23.19 -7.57
C PRO A 116 3.36 23.32 -8.89
N PRO A 117 2.06 22.99 -8.90
CA PRO A 117 1.21 23.28 -10.04
C PRO A 117 1.22 24.78 -10.41
N GLU A 118 0.89 25.10 -11.66
CA GLU A 118 0.87 26.49 -12.12
C GLU A 118 0.02 27.40 -11.21
N GLY A 119 0.61 28.53 -10.80
CA GLY A 119 -0.03 29.50 -9.89
C GLY A 119 -0.08 29.07 -8.43
N MET A 120 0.55 27.95 -8.06
CA MET A 120 0.72 27.50 -6.69
C MET A 120 2.17 27.59 -6.23
N ARG A 121 2.35 27.60 -4.92
CA ARG A 121 3.65 27.57 -4.24
C ARG A 121 3.59 26.55 -3.10
N SER A 122 4.75 26.04 -2.72
CA SER A 122 4.92 25.23 -1.51
C SER A 122 6.13 25.77 -0.75
N SER A 123 6.10 25.65 0.58
CA SER A 123 7.24 25.93 1.45
C SER A 123 7.89 24.64 1.96
N ASP A 124 7.36 23.49 1.56
CA ASP A 124 7.72 22.16 2.05
C ASP A 124 8.06 21.18 0.90
N ASN A 125 8.16 21.63 -0.34
CA ASN A 125 8.53 20.80 -1.50
C ASN A 125 10.05 20.64 -1.68
N ASP A 126 10.74 20.30 -0.60
CA ASP A 126 12.19 20.07 -0.60
C ASP A 126 12.57 18.79 -1.39
N PRO A 127 13.40 18.89 -2.46
CA PRO A 127 13.90 17.74 -3.22
C PRO A 127 14.57 16.63 -2.39
N ASP A 128 15.19 17.00 -1.27
CA ASP A 128 15.92 16.04 -0.41
C ASP A 128 14.97 15.11 0.37
N ARG A 129 13.65 15.38 0.34
CA ARG A 129 12.62 14.49 0.88
C ARG A 129 12.39 13.25 0.00
N ILE A 130 12.80 13.28 -1.27
CA ILE A 130 12.72 12.09 -2.13
C ILE A 130 13.88 11.16 -1.78
N PRO A 131 13.60 9.92 -1.33
CA PRO A 131 14.65 9.03 -0.86
C PRO A 131 15.55 8.57 -2.01
N ALA A 132 16.81 8.27 -1.66
CA ALA A 132 17.79 7.71 -2.59
C ALA A 132 17.57 6.22 -2.86
N ASN A 133 16.83 5.53 -1.98
CA ASN A 133 16.48 4.12 -2.09
C ASN A 133 14.96 3.96 -2.03
N TYR A 134 14.43 2.93 -2.66
CA TYR A 134 13.04 2.53 -2.47
C TYR A 134 12.79 2.15 -1.00
N PRO A 135 11.53 2.21 -0.52
CA PRO A 135 11.18 1.63 0.77
C PRO A 135 11.31 0.10 0.70
N GLY A 136 11.27 -0.55 1.88
CA GLY A 136 11.31 -2.02 1.97
C GLY A 136 10.26 -2.71 1.10
N PHE A 137 9.08 -2.09 1.03
CA PHE A 137 7.96 -2.45 0.17
C PHE A 137 7.00 -1.25 0.01
N ASN A 138 6.12 -1.32 -0.98
CA ASN A 138 5.17 -0.25 -1.32
C ASN A 138 3.77 -0.50 -0.77
N THR A 139 3.32 -1.75 -0.80
CA THR A 139 1.98 -2.18 -0.36
C THR A 139 1.98 -3.69 -0.13
N PHE A 140 0.94 -4.20 0.52
CA PHE A 140 0.71 -5.63 0.68
C PHE A 140 -0.77 -5.98 0.42
N TYR A 141 -1.01 -7.28 0.27
CA TYR A 141 -2.29 -7.88 -0.10
C TYR A 141 -2.48 -9.17 0.71
N PRO A 142 -3.33 -9.15 1.75
CA PRO A 142 -3.78 -10.37 2.39
C PRO A 142 -4.60 -11.21 1.38
N SER A 143 -4.36 -12.51 1.36
CA SER A 143 -5.09 -13.46 0.50
C SER A 143 -6.22 -14.13 1.27
N THR A 144 -7.17 -14.74 0.54
CA THR A 144 -8.28 -15.50 1.13
C THR A 144 -7.82 -16.78 1.84
N ASP A 145 -6.61 -17.27 1.57
CA ASP A 145 -6.03 -18.46 2.24
C ASP A 145 -5.18 -18.08 3.46
N GLY A 146 -5.16 -16.80 3.85
CA GLY A 146 -4.36 -16.29 4.97
C GLY A 146 -2.93 -15.91 4.60
N SER A 147 -2.45 -16.24 3.39
CA SER A 147 -1.13 -15.80 2.93
C SER A 147 -1.04 -14.28 2.78
N LEU A 148 0.17 -13.74 2.90
CA LEU A 148 0.45 -12.33 2.68
C LEU A 148 1.34 -12.16 1.45
N TRP A 149 0.89 -11.32 0.52
CA TRP A 149 1.66 -10.96 -0.68
C TRP A 149 2.10 -9.51 -0.59
N VAL A 150 3.40 -9.26 -0.66
CA VAL A 150 3.97 -7.93 -0.43
C VAL A 150 4.65 -7.44 -1.71
N ARG A 151 4.20 -6.30 -2.23
CA ARG A 151 4.74 -5.70 -3.45
C ARG A 151 5.88 -4.76 -3.10
N ARG A 152 7.04 -4.99 -3.69
CA ARG A 152 8.26 -4.20 -3.49
C ARG A 152 9.05 -4.03 -4.79
N GLN A 153 9.97 -3.06 -4.77
CA GLN A 153 10.86 -2.86 -5.90
C GLN A 153 12.14 -3.66 -5.71
N VAL A 154 12.64 -4.24 -6.80
CA VAL A 154 13.89 -4.99 -6.88
C VAL A 154 14.89 -4.25 -7.77
N ASP A 155 16.07 -4.83 -7.98
CA ASP A 155 17.11 -4.23 -8.79
C ASP A 155 16.60 -3.83 -10.19
N GLY A 156 17.10 -2.70 -10.70
CA GLY A 156 16.60 -2.08 -11.93
C GLY A 156 15.24 -1.40 -11.83
N GLY A 157 14.63 -1.33 -10.63
CA GLY A 157 13.32 -0.70 -10.42
C GLY A 157 12.13 -1.56 -10.83
N LEU A 158 12.37 -2.85 -11.11
CA LEU A 158 11.31 -3.81 -11.40
C LEU A 158 10.50 -4.11 -10.14
N GLU A 159 9.30 -4.64 -10.31
CA GLU A 159 8.43 -5.03 -9.21
C GLU A 159 8.48 -6.54 -8.96
N ALA A 160 8.38 -6.91 -7.70
CA ALA A 160 8.22 -8.30 -7.30
C ALA A 160 7.20 -8.42 -6.14
N LEU A 161 6.69 -9.63 -5.97
CA LEU A 161 5.81 -10.02 -4.88
C LEU A 161 6.54 -10.99 -3.97
N ASP A 162 6.87 -10.56 -2.76
CA ASP A 162 7.28 -11.47 -1.68
C ASP A 162 6.04 -12.17 -1.12
N VAL A 163 6.12 -13.48 -0.93
CA VAL A 163 4.99 -14.31 -0.46
C VAL A 163 5.32 -14.91 0.89
N PHE A 164 4.38 -14.75 1.83
CA PHE A 164 4.44 -15.34 3.16
C PHE A 164 3.24 -16.24 3.38
N ASP A 165 3.43 -17.35 4.07
CA ASP A 165 2.33 -18.21 4.50
C ASP A 165 1.50 -17.56 5.64
N PRO A 166 0.40 -18.20 6.08
CA PRO A 166 -0.44 -17.65 7.15
C PRO A 166 0.26 -17.46 8.50
N ASP A 167 1.36 -18.19 8.74
CA ASP A 167 2.18 -18.09 9.95
C ASP A 167 3.30 -17.03 9.81
N GLY A 168 3.37 -16.34 8.68
CA GLY A 168 4.35 -15.30 8.39
C GLY A 168 5.70 -15.83 7.91
N ILE A 169 5.80 -17.10 7.51
CA ILE A 169 7.01 -17.69 6.97
C ILE A 169 7.16 -17.30 5.50
N TYR A 170 8.35 -16.79 5.14
CA TYR A 170 8.67 -16.43 3.77
C TYR A 170 8.76 -17.68 2.87
N LEU A 171 7.89 -17.73 1.85
CA LEU A 171 7.84 -18.82 0.88
C LEU A 171 8.70 -18.55 -0.35
N GLY A 172 8.93 -17.28 -0.69
CA GLY A 172 9.73 -16.89 -1.83
C GLY A 172 9.26 -15.60 -2.49
N GLN A 173 9.91 -15.28 -3.60
CA GLN A 173 9.60 -14.12 -4.44
C GLN A 173 8.98 -14.58 -5.75
N VAL A 174 7.97 -13.86 -6.22
CA VAL A 174 7.38 -14.01 -7.55
C VAL A 174 7.67 -12.73 -8.34
N ASP A 175 8.28 -12.87 -9.51
CA ASP A 175 8.52 -11.73 -10.40
C ASP A 175 7.20 -11.22 -10.96
N PHE A 176 7.03 -9.89 -10.94
CA PHE A 176 5.85 -9.27 -11.49
C PHE A 176 6.05 -9.03 -13.00
N PRO A 177 5.10 -9.42 -13.87
CA PRO A 177 5.27 -9.24 -15.32
C PRO A 177 5.49 -7.77 -15.68
N SER A 178 6.56 -7.47 -16.41
CA SER A 178 6.96 -6.09 -16.74
C SER A 178 5.99 -5.38 -17.69
N ASP A 179 5.23 -6.15 -18.48
CA ASP A 179 4.16 -5.68 -19.37
C ASP A 179 2.87 -5.32 -18.61
N MET A 180 2.82 -5.57 -17.30
CA MET A 180 1.68 -5.24 -16.43
C MET A 180 1.96 -4.01 -15.58
N SER A 181 2.77 -3.07 -16.06
CA SER A 181 2.96 -1.77 -15.41
C SER A 181 1.59 -1.10 -15.20
N GLY A 182 1.26 -0.76 -13.95
CA GLY A 182 -0.04 -0.18 -13.60
C GLY A 182 -1.12 -1.20 -13.22
N PHE A 183 -0.84 -2.51 -13.26
CA PHE A 183 -1.76 -3.51 -12.72
C PHE A 183 -1.98 -3.32 -11.22
N ARG A 184 -3.25 -3.13 -10.86
CA ARG A 184 -3.70 -2.98 -9.48
C ARG A 184 -4.33 -4.28 -9.01
N ILE A 185 -3.66 -4.97 -8.10
CA ILE A 185 -4.23 -6.14 -7.42
C ILE A 185 -5.42 -5.70 -6.56
N ASN A 186 -6.54 -6.41 -6.71
CA ASN A 186 -7.76 -6.21 -5.95
C ASN A 186 -8.06 -7.37 -5.01
N LEU A 187 -7.77 -8.61 -5.42
CA LEU A 187 -8.04 -9.82 -4.65
C LEU A 187 -7.00 -10.89 -5.01
N ILE A 188 -6.51 -11.61 -4.00
CA ILE A 188 -5.69 -12.81 -4.18
C ILE A 188 -6.43 -13.96 -3.53
N THR A 189 -6.67 -15.02 -4.29
CA THR A 189 -7.19 -16.30 -3.79
C THR A 189 -6.06 -17.32 -3.73
N GLU A 190 -6.37 -18.53 -3.25
CA GLU A 190 -5.41 -19.63 -3.20
C GLU A 190 -4.78 -19.94 -4.58
N ASP A 191 -5.49 -19.76 -5.69
CA ASP A 191 -5.05 -20.15 -7.03
C ASP A 191 -4.95 -19.00 -8.04
N ARG A 192 -5.40 -17.78 -7.69
CA ARG A 192 -5.56 -16.67 -8.64
C ARG A 192 -5.28 -15.30 -8.04
N ILE A 193 -4.85 -14.39 -8.89
CA ILE A 193 -4.76 -12.96 -8.61
C ILE A 193 -5.74 -12.24 -9.53
N TYR A 194 -6.62 -11.44 -8.95
CA TYR A 194 -7.57 -10.60 -9.66
C TYR A 194 -7.16 -9.14 -9.48
N GLY A 195 -7.19 -8.40 -10.57
CA GLY A 195 -6.92 -6.97 -10.53
C GLY A 195 -7.46 -6.25 -11.76
N VAL A 196 -7.13 -4.97 -11.82
CA VAL A 196 -7.42 -4.12 -12.97
C VAL A 196 -6.10 -3.70 -13.60
N GLY A 197 -5.96 -3.91 -14.91
CA GLY A 197 -4.86 -3.39 -15.71
C GLY A 197 -5.41 -2.55 -16.87
N THR A 198 -4.53 -1.89 -17.60
CA THR A 198 -4.84 -1.17 -18.84
C THR A 198 -4.13 -1.83 -20.01
N ASP A 199 -4.74 -1.81 -21.19
CA ASP A 199 -4.09 -2.20 -22.44
C ASP A 199 -3.34 -1.03 -23.09
N ASP A 200 -2.77 -1.24 -24.28
CA ASP A 200 -2.04 -0.22 -25.05
C ASP A 200 -2.90 1.00 -25.46
N LEU A 201 -4.22 0.93 -25.27
CA LEU A 201 -5.17 2.01 -25.54
C LEU A 201 -5.72 2.64 -24.24
N ASP A 202 -5.07 2.38 -23.10
CA ASP A 202 -5.47 2.81 -21.75
C ASP A 202 -6.88 2.34 -21.34
N VAL A 203 -7.39 1.26 -21.95
CA VAL A 203 -8.72 0.74 -21.62
C VAL A 203 -8.62 -0.15 -20.38
N PRO A 204 -9.34 0.15 -19.29
CA PRO A 204 -9.29 -0.66 -18.08
C PRO A 204 -9.98 -2.01 -18.31
N ALA A 205 -9.27 -3.09 -17.98
CA ALA A 205 -9.77 -4.45 -18.07
C ALA A 205 -9.53 -5.21 -16.75
N VAL A 206 -10.44 -6.14 -16.44
CA VAL A 206 -10.23 -7.10 -15.36
C VAL A 206 -9.25 -8.15 -15.87
N VAL A 207 -8.11 -8.27 -15.19
CA VAL A 207 -7.09 -9.27 -15.49
C VAL A 207 -7.08 -10.32 -14.39
N VAL A 208 -7.01 -11.58 -14.80
CA VAL A 208 -6.96 -12.75 -13.90
C VAL A 208 -5.69 -13.52 -14.18
N LEU A 209 -4.80 -13.58 -13.20
CA LEU A 209 -3.56 -14.37 -13.26
C LEU A 209 -3.77 -15.65 -12.48
N ARG A 210 -3.18 -16.75 -12.97
CA ARG A 210 -3.17 -18.04 -12.26
C ARG A 210 -1.86 -18.18 -11.49
N ILE A 211 -1.96 -18.58 -10.22
CA ILE A 211 -0.81 -18.90 -9.37
C ILE A 211 -0.35 -20.32 -9.71
N GLN A 212 0.94 -20.47 -10.03
CA GLN A 212 1.59 -21.77 -10.24
C GLN A 212 2.58 -22.02 -9.11
N ARG A 213 2.37 -23.13 -8.39
CA ARG A 213 3.28 -23.60 -7.33
C ARG A 213 4.22 -24.64 -7.94
N GLN A 214 5.52 -24.53 -7.66
CA GLN A 214 6.53 -25.52 -8.07
C GLN A 214 6.81 -26.51 -6.95
#